data_AF-A0A1H9PXP8-F1
#
_entry.id   AF-A0A1H9PXP8-F1
#
_cell.length_a   1.000
_cell.length_b   1.000
_cell.length_c   1.000
_cell.angle_alpha   90.00
_cell.angle_beta   90.00
_cell.angle_gamma   90.00
#
_symmetry.space_group_name_H-M   'P 1'
#
loop_
_entity.id
_entity.type
_entity.pdbx_description
1 polymer ?
#
loop_
_entity_poly.entity_id
_entity_poly.type
_entity_poly.pdbx_seq_one_letter_code
_entity_poly.pdbx_strand_id
1 'polypeptide(L)' 'MKSVIDEREADHVREIGHDEYDPIGTAILIGIYFLILVLLWLFMYFVEFLGNGPTVVGAVLTVVGLL' A
#
# COMPACT_ATOMS: atom_id res chain seq x y z
N MET A 1 40.33 2.39 -26.91
CA MET A 1 39.86 2.49 -25.51
C MET A 1 38.39 2.89 -25.50
N LYS A 2 37.54 2.00 -26.04
CA LYS A 2 36.08 2.17 -26.16
C LYS A 2 35.40 0.81 -25.98
N SER A 3 36.09 -0.28 -26.33
CA SER A 3 35.70 -1.66 -26.04
C SER A 3 35.66 -2.02 -24.55
N VAL A 4 36.62 -1.53 -23.75
CA VAL A 4 36.69 -1.86 -22.30
C VAL A 4 35.57 -1.21 -21.49
N ILE A 5 34.95 -0.14 -22.00
CA ILE A 5 33.81 0.54 -21.36
C ILE A 5 32.47 -0.03 -21.85
N ASP A 6 32.40 -0.51 -23.09
CA ASP A 6 31.22 -1.20 -23.66
C ASP A 6 30.93 -2.55 -22.98
N GLU A 7 31.99 -3.33 -22.67
CA GLU A 7 31.84 -4.60 -21.95
C GLU A 7 31.42 -4.43 -20.49
N ARG A 8 31.80 -3.32 -19.83
CA ARG A 8 31.43 -3.06 -18.42
C ARG A 8 30.01 -2.55 -18.26
N GLU A 9 29.43 -1.95 -19.29
CA GLU A 9 28.05 -1.47 -19.28
C GLU A 9 27.06 -2.58 -19.68
N ALA A 10 27.49 -3.55 -20.49
CA ALA A 10 26.67 -4.70 -20.90
C ALA A 10 26.49 -5.78 -19.79
N ASP A 11 27.29 -5.74 -18.72
CA ASP A 11 27.27 -6.70 -17.60
C ASP A 11 26.36 -6.26 -16.43
N HIS A 12 25.29 -5.50 -16.71
CA HIS A 12 24.36 -5.03 -15.67
C HIS A 12 22.89 -5.30 -15.99
N VAL A 13 22.60 -6.38 -16.72
CA VAL A 13 21.24 -6.91 -16.82
C VAL A 13 21.31 -8.42 -16.62
N ARG A 14 21.43 -8.84 -15.36
CA ARG A 14 21.29 -10.24 -14.97
C ARG A 14 19.80 -10.54 -14.80
N GLU A 15 19.25 -11.43 -15.61
CA GLU A 15 17.91 -11.99 -15.37
C GLU A 15 17.92 -12.66 -13.98
N ILE A 16 17.11 -12.14 -13.05
CA ILE A 16 16.87 -12.77 -11.76
C ILE A 16 15.97 -13.98 -12.04
N GLY A 17 16.48 -15.19 -11.74
CA GLY A 17 15.69 -16.40 -11.76
C GLY A 17 14.55 -16.32 -10.75
N HIS A 18 13.36 -16.82 -11.11
CA HIS A 18 12.19 -16.81 -10.21
C HIS A 18 12.41 -17.62 -8.92
N ASP A 19 13.40 -18.50 -8.93
CA ASP A 19 13.92 -19.30 -7.83
C ASP A 19 14.76 -18.50 -6.80
N GLU A 20 15.29 -17.34 -7.18
CA GLU A 20 15.97 -16.41 -6.26
C GLU A 20 14.98 -15.43 -5.59
N TYR A 21 13.70 -15.43 -5.99
CA TYR A 21 12.68 -14.57 -5.40
C TYR A 21 12.18 -15.15 -4.07
N ASP A 22 12.51 -14.49 -2.95
CA ASP A 22 11.96 -14.80 -1.63
C ASP A 22 10.74 -13.90 -1.33
N PRO A 23 9.50 -14.43 -1.40
CA PRO A 23 8.29 -13.65 -1.19
C PRO A 23 8.03 -13.31 0.28
N ILE A 24 8.81 -13.85 1.23
CA ILE A 24 8.54 -13.66 2.67
C ILE A 24 8.65 -12.17 3.04
N GLY A 25 9.68 -11.47 2.54
CA GLY A 25 9.84 -10.04 2.78
C GLY A 25 8.68 -9.20 2.24
N THR A 26 8.23 -9.49 1.01
CA THR A 26 7.08 -8.83 0.40
C THR A 26 5.78 -9.14 1.16
N ALA A 27 5.57 -10.39 1.57
CA ALA A 27 4.39 -10.80 2.33
C ALA A 27 4.32 -10.10 3.70
N ILE A 28 5.45 -9.97 4.39
CA ILE A 28 5.54 -9.20 5.66
C ILE A 28 5.17 -7.75 5.42
N LEU A 29 5.71 -7.12 4.37
CA LEU A 29 5.43 -5.72 4.04
C LEU A 29 3.93 -5.50 3.78
N ILE A 30 3.32 -6.38 2.97
CA ILE A 30 1.87 -6.35 2.71
C ILE A 30 1.07 -6.58 3.99
N GLY A 31 1.49 -7.54 4.83
CA GLY A 31 0.83 -7.85 6.09
C GLY A 31 0.84 -6.66 7.06
N ILE A 32 1.97 -5.98 7.21
CA ILE A 32 2.08 -4.76 8.02
C ILE A 32 1.23 -3.63 7.44
N TYR A 33 1.27 -3.44 6.11
CA TYR A 33 0.46 -2.42 5.45
C TYR A 33 -1.04 -2.66 5.68
N PHE A 34 -1.50 -3.90 5.51
CA PHE A 34 -2.88 -4.29 5.76
C PHE A 34 -3.27 -4.08 7.23
N LEU A 35 -2.40 -4.44 8.17
CA LEU A 35 -2.65 -4.22 9.59
C LEU A 35 -2.84 -2.74 9.92
N ILE A 36 -1.99 -1.86 9.35
CA ILE A 36 -2.13 -0.41 9.53
C ILE A 36 -3.47 0.08 8.97
N LEU A 37 -3.87 -0.38 7.79
CA LEU A 37 -5.17 -0.01 7.20
C LEU A 37 -6.34 -0.43 8.08
N VAL A 38 -6.34 -1.67 8.60
CA VAL A 38 -7.40 -2.15 9.49
C VAL A 38 -7.43 -1.36 10.80
N LEU A 39 -6.27 -1.03 11.37
CA LEU A 39 -6.18 -0.22 12.58
C LEU A 39 -6.71 1.20 12.37
N LEU A 40 -6.33 1.85 11.27
CA LEU A 40 -6.85 3.18 10.90
C LEU A 40 -8.35 3.14 10.62
N TRP A 41 -8.82 2.09 9.93
CA TRP A 41 -10.23 1.87 9.66
C TRP A 41 -11.04 1.70 10.95
N LEU A 42 -10.58 0.84 11.86
CA LEU A 42 -11.20 0.67 13.18
C LEU A 42 -11.16 1.97 13.97
N PHE A 43 -10.02 2.67 14.00
CA PHE A 43 -9.89 3.95 14.69
C PHE A 43 -10.90 4.98 14.18
N MET A 44 -11.02 5.14 12.87
CA MET A 44 -12.03 6.01 12.25
C MET A 44 -13.45 5.59 12.60
N TYR A 45 -13.74 4.28 12.63
CA TYR A 45 -15.02 3.76 13.08
C TYR A 45 -15.29 4.14 14.54
N PHE A 46 -14.32 4.02 15.45
CA PHE A 46 -14.51 4.44 16.84
C PHE A 46 -14.80 5.94 16.95
N VAL A 47 -14.07 6.77 16.19
CA VAL A 47 -14.27 8.23 16.13
C VAL A 47 -15.66 8.59 15.62
N GLU A 48 -16.19 7.87 14.63
CA GLU A 48 -17.49 8.16 14.04
C GLU A 48 -18.67 7.65 14.90
N PHE A 49 -18.54 6.47 15.52
CA PHE A 49 -19.68 5.77 16.14
C PHE A 49 -19.74 5.80 17.67
N LEU A 50 -18.66 6.09 18.40
CA LEU A 50 -18.72 6.23 19.87
C LEU A 50 -18.89 7.68 20.35
N GLY A 51 -18.87 8.65 19.44
CA GLY A 51 -18.80 10.08 19.74
C GLY A 51 -19.99 10.93 19.25
N ASN A 52 -21.21 10.38 19.15
CA ASN A 52 -22.53 11.04 19.06
C ASN A 52 -22.65 12.45 18.40
N GLY A 53 -21.86 12.75 17.37
CA GLY A 53 -21.88 13.99 16.58
C GLY A 53 -22.21 13.71 15.11
N PRO A 54 -22.51 14.75 14.29
CA PRO A 54 -22.89 14.57 12.88
C PRO A 54 -21.79 13.80 12.13
N THR A 55 -22.13 12.59 11.71
CA THR A 55 -21.22 11.66 11.05
C THR A 55 -20.93 12.10 9.62
N VAL A 56 -19.72 11.88 9.11
CA VAL A 56 -19.37 12.25 7.72
C VAL A 56 -20.20 11.42 6.75
N VAL A 57 -20.45 10.14 7.05
CA VAL A 57 -21.33 9.29 6.22
C VAL A 57 -22.80 9.72 6.34
N GLY A 58 -23.27 10.12 7.53
CA GLY A 58 -24.64 10.63 7.72
C GLY A 58 -24.88 11.96 7.03
N ALA A 59 -23.94 12.89 7.10
CA ALA A 59 -23.98 14.19 6.41
C ALA A 59 -23.92 14.04 4.89
N VAL A 60 -23.07 13.16 4.36
CA VAL A 60 -22.97 12.92 2.92
C VAL A 60 -24.20 12.19 2.38
N LEU A 61 -24.72 11.18 3.10
CA LEU A 61 -25.96 10.49 2.71
C LEU A 61 -27.19 11.41 2.77
N THR A 62 -27.27 12.31 3.76
CA THR A 62 -28.38 13.28 3.84
C THR A 62 -28.30 14.34 2.75
N VAL A 63 -27.10 14.83 2.40
CA VAL A 63 -26.94 15.81 1.32
C VAL A 63 -27.22 15.21 -0.06
N VAL A 64 -26.77 13.98 -0.33
CA VAL A 64 -27.01 13.30 -1.61
C VAL A 64 -28.45 12.80 -1.73
N GLY A 65 -29.11 12.42 -0.62
CA GLY A 65 -30.52 12.03 -0.63
C GLY A 65 -31.52 13.20 -0.73
N LEU A 66 -31.05 14.44 -0.57
CA LEU A 66 -31.84 15.67 -0.70
C LEU A 66 -31.66 16.39 -2.05
N LEU A 67 -30.73 15.93 -2.90
CA LEU A 67 -30.49 16.41 -4.28
C LEU A 67 -31.15 15.47 -5.30
#